data_AF-A0A856MSG5-F1
#
_entry.id   AF-A0A856MSG5-F1
#
_cell.length_a   1.000
_cell.length_b   1.000
_cell.length_c   1.000
_cell.angle_alpha   90.00
_cell.angle_beta   90.00
_cell.angle_gamma   90.00
#
_symmetry.space_group_name_H-M   'P 1'
#
loop_
_entity.id
_entity.type
_entity.pdbx_description
1 polymer ?
#
loop_
_entity_poly.entity_id
_entity_poly.type
_entity_poly.pdbx_seq_one_letter_code
_entity_poly.pdbx_strand_id
1 'polypeptide(L)'
;MLCENVLYTQKTLAERYGISIAALQRWYPYAGIVKPRKRGGYFDAAAVEIADIFYVAIKIRRLTCKEYLQQVIPAGGLDAYLQKVNDVSLYDFLTKHISNEEKNNLIVQAVIKRIERNEAYKPTSTTVAGVA
;
A
#
# COMPACT_ATOMS: atom_id res chain seq x y z
N MET A 1 7.03 4.59 15.68
CA MET A 1 7.41 3.52 14.74
C MET A 1 6.72 2.23 15.17
N LEU A 2 5.53 1.95 14.66
CA LEU A 2 4.83 0.67 14.86
C LEU A 2 4.10 0.34 13.55
N CYS A 3 4.84 -0.14 12.55
CA CYS A 3 4.34 -1.40 12.01
C CYS A 3 4.28 -2.30 13.24
N GLU A 4 3.10 -2.78 13.61
CA GLU A 4 2.97 -3.83 14.64
C GLU A 4 4.14 -4.81 14.40
N ASN A 5 4.84 -5.22 15.46
CA ASN A 5 6.06 -6.06 15.42
C ASN A 5 5.77 -7.47 14.85
N VAL A 6 5.05 -7.56 13.75
CA VAL A 6 4.60 -8.74 13.07
C VAL A 6 5.57 -8.94 11.92
N LEU A 7 6.53 -9.81 12.17
CA LEU A 7 7.48 -10.24 11.17
C LEU A 7 6.76 -11.17 10.19
N TYR A 8 6.61 -10.74 8.95
CA TYR A 8 5.95 -11.56 7.94
C TYR A 8 6.96 -12.47 7.25
N THR A 9 6.76 -13.78 7.38
CA THR A 9 7.34 -14.75 6.45
C THR A 9 6.54 -14.79 5.16
N GLN A 10 7.05 -15.46 4.13
CA GLN A 10 6.29 -15.68 2.89
C GLN A 10 4.96 -16.39 3.11
N LYS A 11 4.90 -17.33 4.07
CA LYS A 11 3.68 -18.06 4.40
C LYS A 11 2.66 -17.13 5.06
N THR A 12 3.05 -16.45 6.13
CA THR A 12 2.15 -15.56 6.88
C THR A 12 1.73 -14.34 6.06
N LEU A 13 2.57 -13.88 5.13
CA LEU A 13 2.21 -12.80 4.21
C LEU A 13 1.17 -13.27 3.18
N ALA A 14 1.29 -14.50 2.67
CA ALA A 14 0.29 -15.05 1.75
C ALA A 14 -1.06 -15.27 2.46
N GLU A 15 -1.03 -15.75 3.70
CA GLU A 15 -2.20 -15.90 4.57
C GLU A 15 -2.89 -14.55 4.83
N ARG A 16 -2.12 -13.49 5.13
CA ARG A 16 -2.63 -12.12 5.30
C ARG A 16 -3.48 -11.66 4.11
N TYR A 17 -3.10 -12.02 2.89
CA TYR A 17 -3.82 -11.66 1.67
C TYR A 17 -4.87 -12.68 1.23
N GLY A 18 -5.01 -13.81 1.93
CA GLY A 18 -5.92 -14.89 1.54
C GLY A 18 -5.54 -15.54 0.19
N ILE A 19 -4.24 -15.59 -0.14
CA ILE A 19 -3.75 -16.14 -1.41
C ILE A 19 -2.73 -17.26 -1.18
N SER A 20 -2.45 -18.03 -2.23
CA SER A 20 -1.36 -19.01 -2.19
C SER A 20 0.01 -18.33 -2.23
N ILE A 21 1.03 -19.01 -1.70
CA ILE A 21 2.42 -18.54 -1.80
C ILE A 21 2.84 -18.34 -3.26
N ALA A 22 2.39 -19.21 -4.17
CA ALA A 22 2.66 -19.08 -5.60
C ALA A 22 2.01 -17.83 -6.20
N ALA A 23 0.78 -17.49 -5.78
CA ALA A 23 0.13 -16.24 -6.20
C ALA A 23 0.86 -15.01 -5.65
N LEU A 24 1.32 -15.05 -4.40
CA LEU A 24 2.13 -13.99 -3.81
C LEU A 24 3.45 -13.80 -4.59
N GLN A 25 4.12 -14.88 -4.96
CA GLN A 25 5.36 -14.81 -5.76
C GLN A 25 5.14 -14.18 -7.14
N ARG A 26 3.97 -14.39 -7.74
CA ARG A 26 3.62 -13.74 -9.02
C ARG A 26 3.48 -12.23 -8.88
N TRP A 27 3.21 -11.69 -7.68
CA TRP A 27 3.10 -10.25 -7.47
C TRP A 27 4.46 -9.56 -7.46
N TYR A 28 5.53 -10.25 -7.04
CA TYR A 28 6.85 -9.64 -6.84
C TYR A 28 7.35 -8.78 -8.01
N PRO A 29 7.35 -9.26 -9.27
CA PRO A 29 7.82 -8.44 -10.39
C PRO A 29 6.93 -7.24 -10.70
N TYR A 30 5.63 -7.29 -10.37
CA TYR A 30 4.69 -6.19 -10.68
C TYR A 30 4.65 -5.14 -9.57
N ALA A 31 4.72 -5.59 -8.32
CA ALA A 31 4.68 -4.74 -7.15
C ALA A 31 6.05 -4.16 -6.79
N GLY A 32 7.15 -4.71 -7.32
CA GLY A 32 8.51 -4.34 -6.90
C GLY A 32 8.88 -4.90 -5.51
N ILE A 33 8.26 -6.00 -5.09
CA ILE A 33 8.54 -6.63 -3.79
C ILE A 33 9.85 -7.42 -3.87
N VAL A 34 10.80 -7.08 -3.01
CA VAL A 34 12.06 -7.81 -2.88
C VAL A 34 11.86 -8.98 -1.92
N LYS A 35 12.15 -10.19 -2.41
CA LYS A 35 12.08 -11.41 -1.59
C LYS A 35 13.22 -11.43 -0.55
N PRO A 36 12.98 -11.91 0.68
CA PRO A 36 14.04 -12.16 1.66
C PRO A 36 15.10 -13.13 1.12
N ARG A 37 16.39 -12.79 1.30
CA ARG A 37 17.52 -13.59 0.78
C ARG A 37 17.65 -14.97 1.45
N LYS A 38 17.29 -15.06 2.73
CA LYS A 38 17.33 -16.32 3.50
C LYS A 38 16.01 -17.08 3.36
N ARG A 39 16.08 -18.41 3.26
CA ARG A 39 14.90 -19.28 3.37
C ARG A 39 14.27 -19.10 4.75
N GLY A 40 12.98 -18.79 4.81
CA GLY A 40 12.31 -18.43 6.06
C GLY A 40 12.59 -17.00 6.55
N GLY A 41 13.24 -16.17 5.73
CA GLY A 41 13.46 -14.76 6.04
C GLY A 41 12.15 -13.97 6.10
N TYR A 42 12.24 -12.82 6.76
CA TYR A 42 11.12 -11.92 7.00
C TYR A 42 11.11 -10.77 6.00
N PHE A 43 9.92 -10.34 5.61
CA PHE A 43 9.71 -9.10 4.86
C PHE A 43 9.88 -7.92 5.82
N ASP A 44 10.56 -6.87 5.35
CA ASP A 44 10.63 -5.61 6.07
C ASP A 44 9.31 -4.83 5.93
N ALA A 45 9.18 -3.77 6.72
CA ALA A 45 7.99 -2.92 6.73
C ALA A 45 7.69 -2.32 5.34
N ALA A 46 8.74 -1.93 4.61
CA ALA A 46 8.61 -1.34 3.29
C ALA A 46 8.04 -2.33 2.27
N ALA A 47 8.51 -3.58 2.25
CA ALA A 47 7.99 -4.61 1.36
C ALA A 47 6.53 -4.96 1.68
N VAL A 48 6.15 -4.97 2.97
CA VAL A 48 4.76 -5.18 3.40
C VAL A 48 3.87 -4.01 2.97
N GLU A 49 4.36 -2.77 3.10
CA GLU A 49 3.62 -1.59 2.65
C GLU A 49 3.39 -1.61 1.13
N ILE A 50 4.44 -1.92 0.35
CA ILE A 50 4.35 -2.09 -1.10
C ILE A 50 3.32 -3.18 -1.45
N ALA A 51 3.36 -4.31 -0.76
CA ALA A 51 2.43 -5.41 -0.99
C ALA A 51 0.98 -5.04 -0.62
N ASP A 52 0.76 -4.28 0.45
CA ASP A 52 -0.56 -3.78 0.84
C ASP A 52 -1.12 -2.78 -0.20
N ILE A 53 -0.30 -1.86 -0.70
CA ILE A 53 -0.69 -0.92 -1.76
C ILE A 53 -1.01 -1.67 -3.06
N PHE A 54 -0.21 -2.67 -3.42
CA PHE A 54 -0.47 -3.52 -4.58
C PHE A 54 -1.78 -4.30 -4.42
N TYR A 55 -2.04 -4.87 -3.23
CA TYR A 55 -3.30 -5.52 -2.91
C TYR A 55 -4.49 -4.58 -3.13
N VAL A 56 -4.42 -3.35 -2.61
CA VAL A 56 -5.48 -2.35 -2.79
C VAL A 56 -5.69 -2.05 -4.28
N ALA A 57 -4.62 -1.88 -5.04
CA ALA A 57 -4.72 -1.58 -6.46
C ALA A 57 -5.43 -2.70 -7.26
N ILE A 58 -5.10 -3.96 -7.00
CA ILE A 58 -5.64 -5.08 -7.78
C ILE A 58 -6.99 -5.59 -7.27
N LYS A 59 -7.22 -5.58 -5.95
CA LYS A 59 -8.44 -6.15 -5.34
C LYS A 59 -9.53 -5.12 -5.15
N ILE A 60 -9.18 -3.91 -4.74
CA ILE A 60 -10.15 -2.87 -4.40
C ILE A 60 -10.36 -1.95 -5.60
N ARG A 61 -9.29 -1.39 -6.16
CA ARG A 61 -9.36 -0.54 -7.36
C ARG A 61 -9.58 -1.34 -8.66
N ARG A 62 -9.41 -2.67 -8.59
CA ARG A 62 -9.63 -3.65 -9.68
C ARG A 62 -8.73 -3.45 -10.90
N LEU A 63 -7.50 -2.98 -10.69
CA LEU A 63 -6.49 -2.92 -11.75
C LEU A 63 -5.92 -4.31 -12.03
N THR A 64 -5.58 -4.56 -13.29
CA THR A 64 -4.73 -5.70 -13.66
C THR A 64 -3.28 -5.45 -13.24
N CYS A 65 -2.49 -6.52 -13.12
CA CYS A 65 -1.05 -6.40 -12.83
C CYS A 65 -0.31 -5.56 -13.88
N LYS A 66 -0.77 -5.60 -15.15
CA LYS A 66 -0.19 -4.81 -16.25
C LYS A 66 -0.54 -3.32 -16.11
N GLU A 67 -1.80 -2.98 -15.83
CA GLU A 67 -2.21 -1.59 -15.61
C GLU A 67 -1.50 -0.97 -14.42
N TYR A 68 -1.31 -1.73 -13.33
CA TYR A 68 -0.51 -1.26 -12.20
C TYR A 68 0.91 -0.87 -12.63
N LEU A 69 1.60 -1.75 -13.34
CA LEU A 69 2.97 -1.50 -13.78
C LEU A 69 3.07 -0.37 -14.80
N GLN A 70 2.10 -0.21 -15.70
CA GLN A 70 2.15 0.76 -16.80
C GLN A 70 1.56 2.13 -16.45
N GLN A 71 0.68 2.20 -15.45
CA GLN A 71 -0.06 3.43 -15.14
C GLN A 71 0.20 3.91 -13.71
N VAL A 72 0.24 3.00 -12.73
CA VAL A 72 0.38 3.38 -11.32
C VAL A 72 1.83 3.70 -10.97
N ILE A 73 2.77 2.82 -11.33
CA ILE A 73 4.20 3.05 -11.06
C ILE A 73 4.71 4.33 -11.75
N PRO A 74 4.43 4.58 -13.05
CA PRO A 74 4.91 5.80 -13.71
C PRO A 74 4.23 7.08 -13.21
N ALA A 75 3.04 6.99 -12.64
CA ALA A 75 2.37 8.13 -12.00
C ALA A 75 3.00 8.50 -10.65
N GLY A 76 3.89 7.68 -10.09
CA GLY A 76 4.48 7.90 -8.77
C GLY A 76 3.74 7.19 -7.63
N GLY A 77 2.88 6.21 -7.94
CA GLY A 77 2.16 5.41 -6.95
C GLY A 77 0.63 5.53 -7.06
N LEU A 78 -0.07 4.75 -6.23
CA LEU A 78 -1.53 4.60 -6.32
C LEU A 78 -2.27 5.89 -6.00
N ASP A 79 -1.78 6.69 -5.05
CA ASP A 79 -2.37 7.98 -4.69
C ASP A 79 -2.29 8.97 -5.85
N ALA A 80 -1.10 9.18 -6.42
CA ALA A 80 -0.90 10.06 -7.58
C ALA A 80 -1.70 9.59 -8.81
N TYR A 81 -1.82 8.28 -9.02
CA TYR A 81 -2.67 7.71 -10.05
C TYR A 81 -4.16 8.05 -9.84
N LEU A 82 -4.68 7.89 -8.63
CA LEU A 82 -6.07 8.21 -8.30
C LEU A 82 -6.37 9.70 -8.42
N GLN A 83 -5.44 10.56 -7.98
CA GLN A 83 -5.55 12.01 -8.18
C GLN A 83 -5.63 12.35 -9.67
N LYS A 84 -4.76 11.75 -10.49
CA LYS A 84 -4.74 12.01 -11.94
C LYS A 84 -5.98 11.54 -12.68
N VAL A 85 -6.53 10.37 -12.32
CA VAL A 85 -7.61 9.71 -13.08
C VAL A 85 -8.99 10.04 -12.54
N ASN A 86 -9.10 10.27 -11.23
CA ASN A 86 -10.37 10.38 -10.52
C ASN A 86 -10.50 11.67 -9.70
N ASP A 87 -9.47 12.51 -9.66
CA ASP A 87 -9.42 13.74 -8.83
C ASP A 87 -9.74 13.48 -7.35
N VAL A 88 -9.33 12.31 -6.85
CA VAL A 88 -9.51 11.89 -5.45
C VAL A 88 -8.20 11.38 -4.88
N SER A 89 -7.98 11.67 -3.59
CA SER A 89 -6.87 11.08 -2.84
C SER A 89 -7.11 9.59 -2.59
N LEU A 90 -6.03 8.84 -2.34
CA LEU A 90 -6.13 7.43 -1.90
C LEU A 90 -6.92 7.32 -0.60
N TYR A 91 -6.77 8.28 0.32
CA TYR A 91 -7.53 8.30 1.56
C TYR A 91 -9.04 8.44 1.31
N ASP A 92 -9.45 9.41 0.50
CA ASP A 92 -10.87 9.61 0.15
C ASP A 92 -11.42 8.41 -0.61
N PHE A 93 -10.65 7.85 -1.53
CA PHE A 93 -11.04 6.63 -2.24
C PHE A 93 -11.36 5.50 -1.25
N LEU A 94 -10.46 5.22 -0.31
CA LEU A 94 -10.63 4.12 0.66
C LEU A 94 -11.66 4.41 1.75
N THR A 95 -11.99 5.67 2.03
CA THR A 95 -12.94 6.02 3.11
C THR A 95 -14.34 6.33 2.60
N LYS A 96 -14.48 6.81 1.36
CA LYS A 96 -15.76 7.30 0.81
C LYS A 96 -16.25 6.54 -0.42
N HIS A 97 -15.35 5.97 -1.22
CA HIS A 97 -15.70 5.44 -2.56
C HIS A 97 -15.69 3.91 -2.69
N ILE A 98 -15.48 3.18 -1.59
CA ILE A 98 -15.52 1.71 -1.55
C ILE A 98 -16.67 1.21 -0.67
N SER A 99 -17.05 -0.05 -0.83
CA SER A 99 -18.15 -0.65 -0.05
C SER A 99 -17.77 -0.80 1.42
N ASN A 100 -18.77 -0.91 2.31
CA ASN A 100 -18.51 -1.18 3.73
C ASN A 100 -17.79 -2.52 3.96
N GLU A 101 -18.04 -3.51 3.12
CA GLU A 101 -17.34 -4.79 3.15
C GLU A 101 -15.85 -4.61 2.83
N GLU A 102 -15.53 -3.81 1.81
CA GLU A 102 -14.15 -3.48 1.44
C GLU A 102 -13.46 -2.65 2.53
N LYS A 103 -14.17 -1.73 3.20
CA LYS A 103 -13.64 -0.97 4.36
C LYS A 103 -13.32 -1.85 5.56
N ASN A 104 -14.04 -2.96 5.73
CA ASN A 104 -13.79 -3.93 6.80
C ASN A 104 -12.60 -4.84 6.50
N ASN A 105 -12.01 -4.76 5.31
CA ASN A 105 -10.81 -5.52 4.98
C ASN A 105 -9.61 -5.01 5.80
N LEU A 106 -8.92 -5.92 6.50
CA LEU A 106 -7.79 -5.59 7.36
C LEU A 106 -6.64 -4.87 6.63
N ILE A 107 -6.44 -5.16 5.32
CA ILE A 107 -5.41 -4.52 4.51
C ILE A 107 -5.79 -3.07 4.21
N VAL A 108 -7.05 -2.82 3.87
CA VAL A 108 -7.58 -1.46 3.65
C VAL A 108 -7.44 -0.63 4.92
N GLN A 109 -7.85 -1.17 6.07
CA GLN A 109 -7.69 -0.50 7.35
C GLN A 109 -6.22 -0.22 7.69
N ALA A 110 -5.31 -1.16 7.40
CA ALA A 110 -3.89 -0.95 7.61
C ALA A 110 -3.33 0.18 6.73
N VAL A 111 -3.77 0.27 5.47
CA VAL A 111 -3.37 1.36 4.56
C VAL A 111 -3.92 2.70 5.04
N ILE A 112 -5.21 2.78 5.41
CA ILE A 112 -5.83 4.00 5.96
C ILE A 112 -5.04 4.49 7.18
N LYS A 113 -4.79 3.61 8.16
CA LYS A 113 -4.02 3.96 9.37
C LYS A 113 -2.60 4.45 9.07
N ARG A 114 -1.95 3.95 8.02
CA ARG A 114 -0.61 4.45 7.60
C ARG A 114 -0.71 5.85 7.01
N ILE A 115 -1.71 6.10 6.17
CA ILE A 115 -1.93 7.43 5.58
C ILE A 115 -2.20 8.44 6.69
N GLU A 116 -3.11 8.15 7.60
CA GLU A 116 -3.45 9.01 8.75
C GLU A 116 -2.22 9.33 9.60
N ARG A 117 -1.35 8.33 9.85
CA ARG A 117 -0.10 8.56 10.59
C ARG A 117 0.87 9.43 9.82
N ASN A 118 1.06 9.19 8.52
CA ASN A 118 1.97 9.99 7.72
C ASN A 118 1.50 11.45 7.62
N GLU A 119 0.19 11.68 7.56
CA GLU A 119 -0.39 13.03 7.63
C GLU A 119 -0.23 13.67 9.01
N ALA A 120 -0.49 12.92 10.09
CA ALA A 120 -0.28 13.39 11.46
C ALA A 120 1.21 13.68 11.77
N TYR A 121 2.13 13.01 11.07
CA TYR A 121 3.57 13.21 11.18
C TYR A 121 4.14 14.20 10.17
N LYS A 122 3.36 14.80 9.25
CA LYS A 122 3.84 15.98 8.51
C LYS A 122 4.11 17.05 9.57
N PRO A 123 5.38 17.37 9.90
CA PRO A 123 5.63 18.49 10.78
C PRO A 123 5.08 19.70 10.05
N THR A 124 4.30 20.52 10.73
CA THR A 124 3.88 21.85 10.31
C THR A 124 5.12 22.65 9.91
N SER A 125 5.59 22.46 8.68
CA SER A 125 6.65 23.25 8.06
C SER A 125 5.94 24.44 7.43
N THR A 126 5.37 25.27 8.29
CA THR A 126 4.76 26.54 7.90
C THR A 126 5.30 27.61 8.82
N THR A 127 6.36 28.26 8.32
CA THR A 127 6.54 29.71 8.31
C THR A 127 6.84 30.42 9.63
N VAL A 128 8.12 30.77 9.78
CA VAL A 128 8.52 32.14 10.15
C VAL A 128 9.39 32.62 8.98
N ALA A 129 8.75 33.16 7.95
CA ALA A 129 8.64 34.60 7.72
C ALA A 129 10.02 35.28 7.67
N GLY A 130 10.49 35.53 6.46
CA GLY A 130 11.51 36.55 6.24
C GLY A 130 10.98 37.89 6.72
N VAL A 131 11.65 38.45 7.72
CA VAL A 131 11.62 39.84 8.20
C VAL A 131 12.98 39.98 8.90
N ALA A 132 13.92 40.85 8.57
CA ALA A 132 14.03 41.97 7.65
C ALA A 132 15.49 42.04 7.16
#